data_AF-A0A523GK85-F1
#
_entry.id   AF-A0A523GK85-F1
#
_cell.length_a   1.000
_cell.length_b   1.000
_cell.length_c   1.000
_cell.angle_alpha   90.00
_cell.angle_beta   90.00
_cell.angle_gamma   90.00
#
_symmetry.space_group_name_H-M   'P 1'
#
loop_
_entity.id
_entity.type
_entity.pdbx_description
1 polymer ?
#
loop_
_entity_poly.entity_id
_entity_poly.type
_entity_poly.pdbx_seq_one_letter_code
_entity_poly.pdbx_strand_id
1 'polypeptide(L)'
;MGIMLSKSISTIKHDSGSLDAEITVSNSVEKSSSVYTKQTLCLAYKLDRHRRIATAAYYRSKQRGFNNGDEIKDWIEAESEIDSVS
;
A
#
# COMPACT_ATOMS: atom_id res chain seq x y z
N MET A 1 41.78 27.02 -1.65
CA MET A 1 41.84 25.81 -2.49
C MET A 1 41.89 24.58 -1.59
N GLY A 2 40.87 23.72 -1.67
CA GLY A 2 40.79 22.47 -0.91
C GLY A 2 39.47 21.79 -1.23
N ILE A 3 39.55 20.82 -2.13
CA ILE A 3 38.42 20.16 -2.81
C ILE A 3 38.12 18.81 -2.15
N MET A 4 36.85 18.44 -2.21
CA MET A 4 36.27 17.09 -2.36
C MET A 4 35.88 16.24 -1.14
N LEU A 5 34.67 15.70 -1.34
CA LEU A 5 33.84 14.80 -0.56
C LEU A 5 34.54 13.55 -0.02
N SER A 6 34.11 13.11 1.17
CA SER A 6 34.01 11.69 1.50
C SER A 6 32.68 11.40 2.19
N LYS A 7 31.86 10.60 1.50
CA LYS A 7 30.62 9.99 2.01
C LYS A 7 30.97 9.07 3.18
N SER A 8 30.32 9.28 4.32
CA SER A 8 30.25 8.26 5.37
C SER A 8 28.80 7.81 5.49
N ILE A 9 28.46 6.76 4.76
CA ILE A 9 27.20 6.04 4.93
C ILE A 9 27.33 5.27 6.24
N SER A 10 26.65 5.73 7.29
CA SER A 10 26.56 5.04 8.56
C SER A 10 25.71 3.79 8.39
N THR A 11 26.39 2.64 8.36
CA THR A 11 26.00 1.33 8.87
C THR A 11 24.52 1.14 9.21
N ILE A 12 23.73 0.64 8.25
CA ILE A 12 22.46 -0.03 8.57
C ILE A 12 22.83 -1.41 9.12
N LYS A 13 22.80 -1.54 10.45
CA LYS A 13 22.77 -2.84 11.10
C LYS A 13 21.40 -3.45 10.80
N HIS A 14 21.37 -4.47 9.95
CA HIS A 14 20.25 -5.40 9.90
C HIS A 14 20.27 -6.20 11.20
N ASP A 15 19.55 -5.71 12.22
CA ASP A 15 19.22 -6.50 13.39
C ASP A 15 18.00 -7.35 13.04
N SER A 16 18.27 -8.59 12.64
CA SER A 16 17.27 -9.65 12.57
C SER A 16 16.92 -10.04 13.99
N GLY A 17 15.90 -9.39 14.57
CA GLY A 17 15.41 -9.70 15.90
C GLY A 17 13.94 -9.32 16.06
N SER A 18 13.15 -10.30 16.48
CA SER A 18 11.81 -10.12 17.06
C SER A 18 10.65 -9.90 16.07
N LEU A 19 10.35 -10.95 15.30
CA LEU A 19 8.95 -11.33 15.11
C LEU A 19 8.44 -11.72 16.49
N ASP A 20 7.62 -10.87 17.10
CA ASP A 20 6.56 -11.15 18.07
C ASP A 20 6.02 -9.80 18.55
N ALA A 21 5.54 -8.99 17.60
CA ALA A 21 4.60 -7.94 17.95
C ALA A 21 3.28 -8.64 18.25
N GLU A 22 3.13 -9.07 19.51
CA GLU A 22 1.88 -9.42 20.13
C GLU A 22 0.89 -8.28 19.85
N ILE A 23 0.01 -8.50 18.88
CA ILE A 23 -1.18 -7.68 18.72
C ILE A 23 -2.06 -8.01 19.92
N THR A 24 -1.83 -7.33 21.04
CA THR A 24 -2.76 -7.32 22.17
C THR A 24 -4.00 -6.52 21.74
N VAL A 25 -4.83 -7.14 20.90
CA VAL A 25 -6.19 -6.66 20.62
C VAL A 25 -7.07 -7.09 21.79
N SER A 26 -7.19 -6.17 22.75
CA SER A 26 -8.23 -6.22 23.78
C SER A 26 -9.59 -5.93 23.14
N ASN A 27 -10.24 -6.96 22.60
CA ASN A 27 -11.64 -6.88 22.15
C ASN A 27 -12.59 -7.30 23.27
N SER A 28 -12.94 -6.34 24.13
CA SER A 28 -14.05 -6.44 25.06
C SER A 28 -15.24 -5.62 24.56
N VAL A 29 -16.00 -6.11 23.58
CA VAL A 29 -17.38 -5.65 23.31
C VAL A 29 -18.22 -6.82 22.77
N GLU A 30 -18.83 -7.59 23.67
CA GLU A 30 -19.81 -8.65 23.33
C GLU A 30 -21.21 -8.11 22.96
N LYS A 31 -21.33 -6.95 22.31
CA LYS A 31 -22.67 -6.36 22.09
C LYS A 31 -22.79 -5.51 20.84
N SER A 32 -22.66 -6.10 19.65
CA SER A 32 -23.19 -5.53 18.37
C SER A 32 -23.00 -6.44 17.14
N SER A 33 -23.09 -7.77 17.29
CA SER A 33 -22.74 -8.79 16.27
C SER A 33 -23.45 -8.72 14.90
N SER A 34 -24.41 -7.81 14.69
CA SER A 34 -25.14 -7.65 13.42
C SER A 34 -24.57 -6.55 12.51
N VAL A 35 -23.80 -5.61 13.05
CA VAL A 35 -23.27 -4.45 12.29
C VAL A 35 -21.88 -4.74 11.72
N TYR A 36 -21.08 -5.57 12.40
CA TYR A 36 -19.67 -5.82 12.05
C TYR A 36 -19.47 -6.78 10.87
N THR A 37 -20.46 -7.58 10.50
CA THR A 37 -20.35 -8.48 9.33
C THR A 37 -20.39 -7.71 8.02
N LYS A 38 -21.24 -6.68 7.91
CA LYS A 38 -21.28 -5.79 6.75
C LYS A 38 -20.06 -4.90 6.66
N GLN A 39 -19.54 -4.45 7.82
CA GLN A 39 -18.40 -3.55 7.87
C GLN A 39 -17.10 -4.26 7.49
N THR A 40 -16.90 -5.50 7.92
CA THR A 40 -15.77 -6.34 7.49
C THR A 40 -15.81 -6.64 5.99
N LEU A 41 -16.99 -6.95 5.44
CA LEU A 41 -17.14 -7.19 3.99
C LEU A 41 -16.91 -5.91 3.16
N CYS A 42 -17.42 -4.77 3.61
CA CYS A 42 -17.21 -3.49 2.93
C CYS A 42 -15.74 -3.08 2.91
N LEU A 43 -15.02 -3.32 4.02
CA LEU A 43 -13.59 -3.04 4.08
C LEU A 43 -12.80 -4.01 3.19
N ALA A 44 -13.11 -5.30 3.23
CA ALA A 44 -12.49 -6.29 2.36
C ALA A 44 -12.69 -5.95 0.87
N TYR A 45 -13.90 -5.52 0.49
CA TYR A 45 -14.20 -5.08 -0.87
C TYR A 45 -13.38 -3.84 -1.28
N LYS A 46 -13.29 -2.82 -0.40
CA LYS A 46 -12.49 -1.62 -0.67
C LYS A 46 -11.01 -1.93 -0.82
N LEU A 47 -10.47 -2.80 0.03
CA LEU A 47 -9.08 -3.24 -0.05
C LEU A 47 -8.80 -4.00 -1.35
N ASP A 48 -9.73 -4.86 -1.78
CA ASP A 48 -9.60 -5.58 -3.04
C ASP A 48 -9.62 -4.61 -4.25
N ARG A 49 -10.56 -3.67 -4.28
CA ARG A 49 -10.62 -2.61 -5.31
C ARG A 49 -9.31 -1.82 -5.36
N HIS A 50 -8.80 -1.32 -4.23
CA HIS A 50 -7.55 -0.56 -4.19
C HIS A 50 -6.35 -1.39 -4.65
N ARG A 51 -6.27 -2.67 -4.27
CA ARG A 51 -5.20 -3.57 -4.70
C ARG A 51 -5.20 -3.75 -6.21
N ARG A 52 -6.39 -3.92 -6.81
CA ARG A 52 -6.56 -4.05 -8.26
C ARG A 52 -6.13 -2.78 -8.99
N ILE A 53 -6.57 -1.61 -8.52
CA ILE A 53 -6.20 -0.30 -9.08
C ILE A 53 -4.68 -0.10 -8.99
N ALA A 54 -4.08 -0.32 -7.83
CA ALA A 54 -2.63 -0.15 -7.63
C ALA A 54 -1.83 -1.08 -8.55
N THR A 55 -2.28 -2.32 -8.69
CA THR A 55 -1.64 -3.31 -9.59
C THR A 55 -1.73 -2.86 -11.05
N ALA A 56 -2.90 -2.40 -11.51
CA ALA A 56 -3.08 -1.89 -12.86
C ALA A 56 -2.20 -0.64 -13.11
N ALA A 57 -2.23 0.36 -12.24
CA ALA A 57 -1.40 1.56 -12.34
C ALA A 57 0.11 1.24 -12.38
N TYR A 58 0.57 0.26 -11.60
CA TYR A 58 1.94 -0.23 -11.67
C TYR A 58 2.30 -0.80 -13.04
N TYR A 59 1.45 -1.66 -13.62
CA TYR A 59 1.72 -2.21 -14.94
C TYR A 59 1.65 -1.17 -16.05
N ARG A 60 0.80 -0.14 -15.92
CA ARG A 60 0.73 0.98 -16.87
C ARG A 60 1.99 1.84 -16.82
N SER A 61 2.40 2.28 -15.63
CA SER A 61 3.64 3.04 -15.45
C SER A 61 4.87 2.24 -15.90
N LYS A 62 4.91 0.93 -15.61
CA LYS A 62 5.95 0.01 -16.08
C LYS A 62 6.02 -0.07 -17.61
N GLN A 63 4.87 -0.15 -18.30
CA GLN A 63 4.84 -0.18 -19.78
C GLN A 63 5.38 1.11 -20.41
N ARG A 64 5.21 2.25 -19.74
CA ARG A 64 5.75 3.54 -20.20
C ARG A 64 7.19 3.79 -19.74
N GLY A 65 7.77 2.91 -18.93
CA GLY A 65 9.13 3.05 -18.41
C GLY A 65 9.27 4.00 -17.22
N PHE A 66 8.22 4.15 -16.40
CA PHE A 66 8.19 4.97 -15.18
C PHE A 66 8.60 6.43 -15.44
N ASN A 67 7.76 7.17 -16.16
CA ASN A 67 7.97 8.60 -16.38
C ASN A 67 7.48 9.40 -15.16
N ASN A 68 8.36 10.22 -14.58
CA ASN A 68 8.00 11.08 -13.45
C ASN A 68 6.88 12.05 -13.84
N GLY A 69 5.78 12.05 -13.07
CA GLY A 69 4.65 12.96 -13.26
C GLY A 69 3.40 12.34 -13.87
N ASP A 70 3.49 11.15 -14.47
CA ASP A 70 2.32 10.48 -15.05
C ASP A 70 1.66 9.46 -14.11
N GLU A 71 2.19 9.28 -12.90
CA GLU A 71 1.69 8.32 -11.89
C GLU A 71 0.21 8.56 -11.54
N ILE A 72 -0.19 9.82 -11.38
CA ILE A 72 -1.58 10.21 -11.10
C ILE A 72 -2.47 9.83 -12.28
N LYS A 73 -2.00 10.05 -13.50
CA LYS A 73 -2.75 9.70 -14.71
C LYS A 73 -2.91 8.19 -14.84
N ASP A 74 -1.86 7.42 -14.56
CA ASP A 74 -1.94 5.95 -14.51
C ASP A 74 -2.93 5.46 -13.48
N TRP A 75 -2.99 6.12 -12.32
CA TRP A 75 -3.94 5.78 -11.27
C TRP A 75 -5.38 6.08 -11.69
N ILE A 76 -5.67 7.26 -12.23
CA ILE A 76 -7.00 7.64 -12.73
C ILE A 76 -7.47 6.70 -13.85
N GLU A 77 -6.59 6.38 -14.80
CA GLU A 77 -6.93 5.44 -15.88
C GLU A 77 -7.18 4.03 -15.34
N ALA A 78 -6.42 3.59 -14.34
CA ALA A 78 -6.63 2.31 -13.67
C ALA A 78 -7.94 2.27 -12.86
N GLU A 79 -8.33 3.36 -12.18
CA GLU A 79 -9.62 3.45 -11.48
C GLU A 79 -10.79 3.27 -12.45
N SER A 80 -10.77 4.00 -13.57
CA SER A 80 -11.79 3.91 -14.61
C SER A 80 -11.92 2.50 -15.18
N GLU A 81 -10.79 1.84 -15.43
CA GLU A 81 -10.76 0.45 -15.93
C GLU A 81 -11.40 -0.51 -14.92
N ILE A 82 -11.03 -0.46 -13.63
CA ILE A 82 -11.57 -1.37 -12.62
C ILE A 82 -13.06 -1.10 -12.34
N ASP A 83 -13.47 0.17 -12.32
CA ASP A 83 -14.88 0.54 -12.10
C ASP A 83 -15.77 0.17 -13.29
N SER A 84 -15.22 0.12 -14.51
CA SER A 84 -15.97 -0.33 -15.71
C SER A 84 -16.27 -1.82 -15.77
N VAL A 85 -15.58 -2.62 -14.94
CA VAL A 85 -15.69 -4.10 -14.92
C VAL A 85 -16.59 -4.57 -13.76
N SER A 86 -17.14 -3.64 -12.96
CA SER A 86 -18.06 -3.93 -11.85
C SER A 86 -19.52 -3.91 -12.28
#